data_AF-A0A2D8LQ70-F1
#
_entry.id   AF-A0A2D8LQ70-F1
#
_cell.length_a   1.000
_cell.length_b   1.000
_cell.length_c   1.000
_cell.angle_alpha   90.00
_cell.angle_beta   90.00
_cell.angle_gamma   90.00
#
_symmetry.space_group_name_H-M   'P 1'
#
loop_
_entity.id
_entity.type
_entity.pdbx_description
1 polymer ?
#
loop_
_entity_poly.entity_id
_entity_poly.type
_entity_poly.pdbx_seq_one_letter_code
_entity_poly.pdbx_strand_id
1 'polypeptide(L)'
;MSLARHATPGDREAAIETLADAFATDPIFTHLFDTDGRRAEHDLMIEVMTIAYDAFVLNGHTYVVDQLGAALWSPPGVTTDTEAMSGFFGARAIPERMEAA
;
A
#
# COMPACT_ATOMS: atom_id res chain seq x y z
N MET A 1 24.08 -3.50 10.49
CA MET A 1 23.49 -2.68 9.42
C MET A 1 22.69 -3.65 8.56
N SER A 2 21.37 -3.56 8.55
CA SER A 2 20.56 -4.46 7.72
C SER A 2 20.49 -3.91 6.30
N LEU A 3 20.62 -4.79 5.31
CA LEU A 3 20.59 -4.42 3.89
C LEU A 3 19.20 -4.70 3.33
N ALA A 4 18.72 -3.79 2.49
CA ALA A 4 17.51 -4.02 1.73
C ALA A 4 17.70 -5.21 0.78
N ARG A 5 16.69 -6.06 0.69
CA ARG A 5 16.62 -7.19 -0.24
C ARG A 5 15.25 -7.26 -0.90
N HIS A 6 15.15 -7.99 -2.01
CA HIS A 6 13.85 -8.31 -2.55
C HIS A 6 13.00 -9.10 -1.53
N ALA A 7 11.71 -8.78 -1.49
CA ALA A 7 10.74 -9.54 -0.75
C ALA A 7 10.61 -10.96 -1.32
N THR A 8 10.36 -11.91 -0.44
CA THR A 8 9.98 -13.29 -0.76
C THR A 8 8.50 -13.48 -0.42
N PRO A 9 7.86 -14.56 -0.89
CA PRO A 9 6.48 -14.85 -0.50
C PRO A 9 6.27 -14.93 1.02
N GLY A 10 7.29 -15.33 1.79
CA GLY A 10 7.21 -15.40 3.26
C GLY A 10 7.20 -14.03 3.96
N ASP A 11 7.56 -12.95 3.26
CA ASP A 11 7.58 -11.60 3.82
C ASP A 11 6.23 -10.89 3.71
N ARG A 12 5.25 -11.47 2.99
CA ARG A 12 4.03 -10.78 2.56
C ARG A 12 3.24 -10.16 3.71
N GLU A 13 2.90 -10.94 4.74
CA GLU A 13 2.13 -10.42 5.88
C GLU A 13 2.88 -9.32 6.61
N ALA A 14 4.16 -9.56 6.95
CA ALA A 14 4.97 -8.58 7.68
C ALA A 14 5.18 -7.28 6.89
N ALA A 15 5.37 -7.38 5.57
CA ALA A 15 5.53 -6.21 4.71
C ALA A 15 4.24 -5.40 4.57
N ILE A 16 3.08 -6.07 4.42
CA ILE A 16 1.78 -5.39 4.36
C ILE A 16 1.49 -4.68 5.67
N GLU A 17 1.67 -5.34 6.82
CA GLU A 17 1.50 -4.72 8.14
C GLU A 17 2.43 -3.51 8.32
N THR A 18 3.71 -3.66 7.97
CA THR A 18 4.70 -2.57 8.06
C THR A 18 4.29 -1.36 7.22
N LEU A 19 3.79 -1.60 5.99
CA LEU A 19 3.31 -0.53 5.13
C LEU A 19 2.01 0.08 5.68
N ALA A 20 1.08 -0.74 6.15
CA ALA A 20 -0.19 -0.25 6.69
C ALA A 20 0.04 0.63 7.93
N ASP A 21 0.91 0.22 8.84
CA ASP A 21 1.32 1.02 9.99
C ASP A 21 1.98 2.34 9.58
N ALA A 22 2.85 2.32 8.56
CA ALA A 22 3.53 3.51 8.07
C ALA A 22 2.56 4.54 7.45
N PHE A 23 1.48 4.07 6.81
CA PHE A 23 0.49 4.91 6.14
C PHE A 23 -0.83 5.08 6.90
N ALA A 24 -0.96 4.51 8.10
CA ALA A 24 -2.19 4.53 8.92
C ALA A 24 -2.73 5.94 9.19
N THR A 25 -1.88 6.97 9.11
CA THR A 25 -2.25 8.38 9.33
C THR A 25 -1.88 9.27 8.15
N ASP A 26 -1.72 8.69 6.96
CA ASP A 26 -1.38 9.45 5.77
C ASP A 26 -2.55 10.38 5.38
N PRO A 27 -2.30 11.70 5.22
CA PRO A 27 -3.35 12.67 4.97
C PRO A 27 -4.16 12.43 3.69
N ILE A 28 -3.57 11.79 2.66
CA ILE A 28 -4.28 11.48 1.42
C ILE A 28 -5.37 10.45 1.71
N PHE A 29 -5.04 9.38 2.44
CA PHE A 29 -6.00 8.34 2.77
C PHE A 29 -7.06 8.82 3.77
N THR A 30 -6.66 9.59 4.79
CA THR A 30 -7.63 10.22 5.71
C THR A 30 -8.55 11.21 4.99
N HIS A 31 -8.07 11.85 3.92
CA HIS A 31 -8.90 12.74 3.13
C HIS A 31 -9.86 11.95 2.23
N LEU A 32 -9.37 10.96 1.49
CA LEU A 32 -10.14 10.28 0.45
C LEU A 32 -11.21 9.32 0.98
N PHE A 33 -11.04 8.79 2.21
CA PHE A 33 -11.92 7.76 2.77
C PHE A 33 -12.55 8.21 4.08
N ASP A 34 -13.80 7.82 4.33
CA ASP A 34 -14.42 7.97 5.65
C ASP A 34 -14.16 6.70 6.46
N THR A 35 -13.49 6.85 7.59
CA THR A 35 -13.15 5.77 8.52
C THR A 35 -13.58 6.14 9.93
N ASP A 36 -14.20 5.20 10.65
CA ASP A 36 -14.72 5.44 12.00
C ASP A 36 -13.63 5.20 13.06
N GLY A 37 -12.60 6.04 13.00
CA GLY A 37 -11.47 6.06 13.93
C GLY A 37 -10.34 5.09 13.60
N ARG A 38 -9.34 5.07 14.50
CA ARG A 38 -7.99 4.55 14.22
C ARG A 38 -7.91 3.07 13.85
N ARG A 39 -8.82 2.24 14.36
CA ARG A 39 -8.89 0.82 13.97
C ARG A 39 -9.35 0.67 12.52
N ALA A 40 -10.39 1.40 12.13
CA ALA A 40 -10.91 1.38 10.76
C ALA A 40 -9.91 1.98 9.76
N GLU A 41 -9.13 3.01 10.16
CA GLU A 41 -8.03 3.56 9.37
C GLU A 41 -6.94 2.52 9.10
N HIS A 42 -6.52 1.78 10.14
CA HIS A 42 -5.55 0.71 9.98
C HIS A 42 -6.06 -0.43 9.11
N ASP A 43 -7.30 -0.91 9.35
CA ASP A 43 -7.90 -1.99 8.57
C ASP A 43 -8.05 -1.59 7.08
N LEU A 44 -8.42 -0.34 6.82
CA LEU A 44 -8.42 0.23 5.46
C LEU A 44 -7.02 0.19 4.84
N MET A 45 -5.97 0.54 5.61
CA MET A 45 -4.59 0.50 5.12
C MET A 45 -4.08 -0.90 4.87
N ILE A 46 -4.51 -1.90 5.64
CA ILE A 46 -4.23 -3.31 5.33
C ILE A 46 -4.83 -3.69 3.98
N GLU A 47 -6.06 -3.28 3.70
CA GLU A 47 -6.69 -3.55 2.39
C GLU A 47 -5.94 -2.86 1.24
N VAL A 48 -5.65 -1.56 1.38
CA VAL A 48 -4.92 -0.78 0.37
C VAL A 48 -3.54 -1.38 0.10
N MET A 49 -2.78 -1.66 1.17
CA MET A 49 -1.42 -2.18 1.05
C MET A 49 -1.39 -3.62 0.57
N THR A 50 -2.44 -4.41 0.81
CA THR A 50 -2.59 -5.73 0.20
C THR A 50 -2.69 -5.62 -1.32
N ILE A 51 -3.57 -4.74 -1.82
CA ILE A 51 -3.77 -4.54 -3.26
C ILE A 51 -2.49 -4.00 -3.90
N ALA A 52 -1.85 -3.01 -3.27
CA ALA A 52 -0.61 -2.44 -3.76
C ALA A 52 0.53 -3.48 -3.74
N TYR A 53 0.67 -4.25 -2.65
CA TYR A 53 1.71 -5.27 -2.54
C TYR A 53 1.57 -6.33 -3.63
N ASP A 54 0.36 -6.85 -3.86
CA ASP A 54 0.14 -7.89 -4.87
C ASP A 54 0.42 -7.38 -6.30
N ALA A 55 0.09 -6.11 -6.58
CA ALA A 55 0.43 -5.47 -7.86
C ALA A 55 1.95 -5.33 -8.08
N PHE A 56 2.72 -5.04 -7.04
CA PHE A 56 4.16 -4.79 -7.13
C PHE A 56 5.02 -6.05 -6.95
N VAL A 57 4.57 -7.05 -6.19
CA VAL A 57 5.35 -8.29 -5.95
C VAL A 57 5.47 -9.17 -7.18
N LEU A 58 4.43 -9.23 -8.02
CA LEU A 58 4.48 -10.01 -9.26
C LEU A 58 5.61 -9.54 -10.21
N ASN A 59 6.12 -8.32 -10.02
CA ASN A 59 7.18 -7.74 -10.84
C ASN A 59 8.56 -7.71 -10.14
N GLY A 60 8.69 -8.28 -8.94
CA GLY A 60 9.94 -8.22 -8.16
C GLY A 60 10.27 -6.83 -7.62
N HIS A 61 9.26 -5.98 -7.49
CA HIS A 61 9.37 -4.55 -7.17
C HIS A 61 9.14 -4.23 -5.71
N THR A 62 9.28 -5.22 -4.83
CA THR A 62 9.14 -5.02 -3.40
C THR A 62 10.45 -5.31 -2.70
N TYR A 63 10.86 -4.39 -1.84
CA TYR A 63 12.07 -4.50 -1.02
C TYR A 63 11.70 -4.48 0.46
N VAL A 64 12.41 -5.28 1.25
CA VAL A 64 12.25 -5.34 2.71
C VAL A 64 13.60 -5.16 3.40
N VAL A 65 13.57 -4.61 4.61
CA VAL A 65 14.72 -4.51 5.51
C VAL A 65 14.31 -5.17 6.83
N ASP A 66 14.66 -6.44 6.99
CA ASP A 66 14.18 -7.30 8.09
C ASP A 66 12.65 -7.13 8.32
N GLN A 67 12.24 -6.83 9.55
CA GLN A 67 10.87 -6.44 9.92
C GLN A 67 10.77 -4.94 10.23
N LEU A 68 11.71 -4.13 9.73
CA LEU A 68 11.82 -2.71 10.05
C LEU A 68 11.24 -1.81 8.96
N GLY A 69 11.09 -2.32 7.75
CA GLY A 69 10.64 -1.51 6.62
C GLY A 69 10.34 -2.34 5.38
N ALA A 70 9.41 -1.84 4.59
CA ALA A 70 9.08 -2.35 3.28
C ALA A 70 8.92 -1.18 2.29
N ALA A 71 9.21 -1.42 1.02
CA ALA A 71 9.06 -0.45 -0.03
C ALA A 71 8.52 -1.12 -1.30
N LEU A 72 7.51 -0.49 -1.90
CA LEU A 72 6.99 -0.82 -3.23
C LEU A 72 7.64 0.14 -4.23
N TRP A 73 8.39 -0.38 -5.21
CA TRP A 73 9.16 0.43 -6.15
C TRP A 73 9.05 -0.07 -7.59
N SER A 74 8.36 0.69 -8.44
CA SER A 74 8.43 0.54 -9.90
C SER A 74 9.66 1.24 -10.49
N PRO A 75 10.61 0.52 -11.12
CA PRO A 75 11.74 1.16 -11.79
C PRO A 75 11.28 1.95 -13.03
N PRO A 76 12.07 2.94 -13.48
CA PRO A 76 11.73 3.73 -14.66
C PRO A 76 11.45 2.84 -15.88
N GLY A 77 10.34 3.12 -16.56
CA GLY A 77 9.92 2.38 -17.75
C GLY A 77 9.15 1.08 -17.46
N VAL A 78 8.92 0.73 -16.19
CA VAL A 78 8.00 -0.36 -15.82
C VAL A 78 6.66 0.20 -15.38
N THR A 79 5.60 -0.25 -16.05
CA THR A 79 4.23 0.04 -15.65
C THR A 79 3.73 -1.10 -14.76
N THR A 80 3.39 -0.78 -13.51
CA THR A 80 2.72 -1.73 -12.63
C THR A 80 1.24 -1.84 -13.04
N ASP A 81 0.69 -3.05 -13.03
CA ASP A 81 -0.75 -3.25 -13.17
C ASP A 81 -1.45 -2.67 -11.94
N THR A 82 -2.15 -1.55 -12.15
CA THR A 82 -2.83 -0.78 -11.10
C THR A 82 -4.35 -0.79 -11.29
N GLU A 83 -4.89 -1.71 -12.10
CA GLU A 83 -6.34 -1.81 -12.34
C GLU A 83 -7.09 -2.11 -11.04
N ALA A 84 -6.61 -3.08 -10.25
CA ALA A 84 -7.18 -3.42 -8.95
C ALA A 84 -7.15 -2.22 -7.99
N MET A 85 -6.08 -1.43 -8.00
CA MET A 85 -5.95 -0.24 -7.17
C MET A 85 -6.93 0.85 -7.63
N SER A 86 -7.02 1.11 -8.93
CA SER A 86 -7.96 2.06 -9.51
C SER A 86 -9.42 1.69 -9.20
N GLY A 87 -9.77 0.40 -9.30
CA GLY A 87 -11.09 -0.12 -8.94
C GLY A 87 -11.41 0.05 -7.45
N PHE A 88 -10.44 -0.15 -6.57
CA PHE A 88 -10.60 0.08 -5.13
C PHE A 88 -10.91 1.54 -4.82
N PHE A 89 -10.09 2.47 -5.35
CA PHE A 89 -10.32 3.90 -5.14
C PHE A 89 -11.69 4.32 -5.69
N GLY A 90 -12.06 3.91 -6.91
CA GLY A 90 -13.35 4.26 -7.48
C GLY A 90 -14.56 3.71 -6.71
N ALA A 91 -14.41 2.60 -5.98
CA ALA A 91 -15.49 1.98 -5.21
C ALA A 91 -15.62 2.52 -3.78
N ARG A 92 -14.52 2.95 -3.15
CA ARG A 92 -14.48 3.30 -1.72
C ARG A 92 -14.13 4.74 -1.41
N ALA A 93 -13.42 5.44 -2.29
CA ALA A 93 -13.09 6.84 -2.05
C ALA A 93 -14.34 7.70 -2.24
N ILE A 94 -14.35 8.84 -1.56
CA ILE A 94 -15.43 9.83 -1.65
C ILE A 94 -15.27 10.55 -2.99
N PRO A 95 -16.23 10.43 -3.93
CA PRO A 95 -16.05 10.90 -5.31
C PRO A 95 -15.69 12.39 -5.40
N GLU A 96 -16.32 13.22 -4.59
CA GLU A 96 -16.10 14.67 -4.58
C GLU A 96 -14.69 15.05 -4.10
N ARG A 97 -14.04 14.18 -3.32
CA ARG A 97 -12.68 14.41 -2.81
C ARG A 97 -11.60 13.91 -3.78
N MET A 98 -11.96 13.00 -4.70
CA MET A 98 -11.04 12.54 -5.75
C MET A 98 -10.82 13.58 -6.86
N GLU A 99 -11.83 14.38 -7.20
CA GLU A 99 -11.72 15.40 -8.27
C GLU A 99 -10.86 16.61 -7.89
N ALA A 100 -10.62 16.80 -6.60
CA ALA A 100 -9.89 17.94 -6.04
C ALA A 100 -8.40 17.67 -5.74
N ALA A 101 -7.94 16.43 -5.89
CA ALA A 101 -6.57 15.97 -5.61
C ALA A 101 -5.72 15.88 -6.89
#